data_AF-A0A7M2J8V3-F1
#
_entry.id   AF-A0A7M2J8V3-F1
#
_cell.length_a   1.000
_cell.length_b   1.000
_cell.length_c   1.000
_cell.angle_alpha   90.00
_cell.angle_beta   90.00
_cell.angle_gamma   90.00
#
_symmetry.space_group_name_H-M   'P 1'
#
loop_
_entity.id
_entity.type
_entity.pdbx_description
1 polymer ?
#
loop_
_entity_poly.entity_id
_entity_poly.type
_entity_poly.pdbx_seq_one_letter_code
_entity_poly.pdbx_strand_id
1 'polypeptide(L)'
;MSLLFDIEPELPPAPSPALLQLVLASAPQRDLVLVLVNEVYNAPNDSRLNQEQLLWCQRLAKALAPDPTQMNIDDPLHYLRAWVAPAIWRRLRLSFARPRVLEVERQPKLMDSQGRLDTLWQAALWRATSAPFDDAPHAPRENSSHVLRPHD
;
A
#
# COMPACT_ATOMS: atom_id res chain seq x y z
N MET A 1 7.10 4.90 -50.32
CA MET A 1 8.10 4.31 -49.41
C MET A 1 8.47 5.37 -48.39
N SER A 2 7.95 5.26 -47.17
CA SER A 2 8.17 6.25 -46.09
C SER A 2 8.71 5.52 -44.86
N LEU A 3 10.05 5.48 -44.74
CA LEU A 3 10.82 4.97 -43.59
C LEU A 3 11.39 6.17 -42.81
N LEU A 4 10.54 7.13 -42.43
CA LEU A 4 11.03 8.37 -41.80
C LEU A 4 11.00 8.35 -40.27
N PHE A 5 10.34 7.36 -39.68
CA PHE A 5 10.31 7.18 -38.23
C PHE A 5 10.31 5.67 -37.97
N ASP A 6 11.48 5.12 -37.67
CA ASP A 6 11.70 3.77 -37.12
C ASP A 6 11.09 3.69 -35.70
N ILE A 7 9.82 4.06 -35.59
CA ILE A 7 9.02 3.98 -34.39
C ILE A 7 8.06 2.84 -34.69
N GLU A 8 8.49 1.63 -34.36
CA GLU A 8 7.58 0.50 -34.25
C GLU A 8 6.41 0.98 -33.38
N PRO A 9 5.15 0.92 -33.86
CA PRO A 9 4.00 1.27 -33.04
C PRO A 9 3.82 0.18 -31.97
N GLU A 10 4.72 0.15 -30.98
CA GLU A 10 4.58 -0.68 -29.82
C GLU A 10 3.42 -0.13 -28.99
N LEU A 11 2.35 -0.93 -28.92
CA LEU A 11 1.32 -0.73 -27.92
C LEU A 11 2.02 -0.66 -26.56
N PRO A 12 1.66 0.31 -25.70
CA PRO A 12 2.23 0.35 -24.35
C PRO A 12 1.97 -1.01 -23.68
N PRO A 13 2.98 -1.60 -23.02
CA PRO A 13 2.82 -2.90 -22.38
C PRO A 13 1.62 -2.86 -21.43
N ALA A 14 0.85 -3.94 -21.42
CA ALA A 14 -0.36 -4.03 -20.60
C ALA A 14 -0.01 -3.65 -19.15
N PRO A 15 -0.66 -2.63 -18.57
CA PRO A 15 -0.35 -2.21 -17.21
C PRO A 15 -0.65 -3.36 -16.25
N SER A 16 0.21 -3.56 -15.25
CA SER A 16 -0.02 -4.63 -14.29
C SER A 16 -1.37 -4.41 -13.58
N PRO A 17 -2.17 -5.48 -13.38
CA PRO A 17 -3.51 -5.36 -12.81
C PRO A 17 -3.47 -4.71 -11.42
N ALA A 18 -2.42 -4.97 -10.63
CA ALA A 18 -2.21 -4.32 -9.34
C ALA A 18 -1.94 -2.82 -9.47
N LEU A 19 -1.17 -2.38 -10.47
CA LEU A 19 -0.96 -0.95 -10.67
C LEU A 19 -2.28 -0.25 -11.05
N LEU A 20 -3.08 -0.87 -11.92
CA LEU A 20 -4.41 -0.36 -12.25
C LEU A 20 -5.29 -0.25 -11.00
N GLN A 21 -5.31 -1.28 -10.16
CA GLN A 21 -6.07 -1.23 -8.91
C GLN A 21 -5.58 -0.13 -7.97
N LEU A 22 -4.27 0.12 -7.86
CA LEU A 22 -3.76 1.22 -7.02
C LEU A 22 -4.21 2.58 -7.55
N VAL A 23 -4.18 2.76 -8.87
CA VAL A 23 -4.62 4.00 -9.53
C VAL A 23 -6.14 4.18 -9.43
N LEU A 24 -6.93 3.11 -9.42
CA LEU A 24 -8.38 3.18 -9.26
C LEU A 24 -8.82 3.25 -7.79
N ALA A 25 -7.97 2.84 -6.86
CA ALA A 25 -8.26 2.87 -5.43
C ALA A 25 -8.50 4.31 -4.93
N SER A 26 -9.41 4.45 -3.97
CA SER A 26 -9.71 5.72 -3.31
C SER A 26 -8.54 6.19 -2.44
N ALA A 27 -8.51 7.47 -2.08
CA ALA A 27 -7.49 8.01 -1.18
C ALA A 27 -7.31 7.20 0.13
N PRO A 28 -8.37 6.81 0.86
CA PRO A 28 -8.22 6.00 2.08
C PRO A 28 -7.73 4.58 1.80
N GLN A 29 -8.13 3.96 0.67
CA GLN A 29 -7.61 2.65 0.26
C GLN A 29 -6.11 2.72 -0.01
N ARG A 30 -5.65 3.74 -0.73
CA ARG A 30 -4.23 3.94 -1.01
C ARG A 30 -3.44 4.17 0.28
N ASP A 31 -3.98 4.96 1.21
CA ASP A 31 -3.33 5.15 2.52
C ASP A 31 -3.22 3.83 3.27
N LEU A 32 -4.30 3.03 3.35
CA LEU A 32 -4.27 1.71 3.98
C LEU A 32 -3.22 0.78 3.36
N VAL A 33 -3.12 0.75 2.02
CA VAL A 33 -2.06 -0.02 1.33
C VAL A 33 -0.68 0.45 1.77
N LEU A 34 -0.45 1.77 1.84
CA LEU A 34 0.83 2.32 2.30
C LEU A 34 1.14 1.91 3.75
N VAL A 35 0.14 1.92 4.64
CA VAL A 35 0.30 1.46 6.04
C VAL A 35 0.66 -0.01 6.09
N LEU A 36 -0.05 -0.87 5.36
CA LEU A 36 0.23 -2.31 5.32
C LEU A 36 1.65 -2.60 4.82
N VAL A 37 2.08 -1.92 3.75
CA VAL A 37 3.44 -2.05 3.21
C VAL A 37 4.48 -1.58 4.22
N ASN A 38 4.22 -0.46 4.90
CA ASN A 38 5.10 0.05 5.95
C ASN A 38 5.21 -0.92 7.13
N GLU A 39 4.09 -1.52 7.54
CA GLU A 39 4.04 -2.49 8.64
C GLU A 39 4.76 -3.79 8.31
N VAL A 40 4.70 -4.26 7.07
CA VAL A 40 5.46 -5.44 6.65
C VAL A 40 6.96 -5.18 6.65
N TYR A 41 7.42 -3.98 6.28
CA TYR A 41 8.85 -3.68 6.19
C TYR A 41 9.49 -3.21 7.49
N ASN A 42 8.82 -2.32 8.21
CA ASN A 42 9.37 -1.62 9.39
C ASN A 42 8.74 -2.11 10.71
N ALA A 43 7.61 -2.82 10.66
CA ALA A 43 6.80 -3.21 11.82
C ALA A 43 6.64 -2.11 12.91
N PRO A 44 6.24 -0.87 12.58
CA PRO A 44 6.05 0.18 13.57
C PRO A 44 4.89 -0.09 14.55
N ASN A 45 4.06 -1.12 14.32
CA ASN A 45 2.84 -1.40 15.09
C ASN A 45 1.87 -0.22 15.09
N ASP A 46 1.56 0.28 13.89
CA ASP A 46 0.67 1.40 13.65
C ASP A 46 -0.72 1.12 14.22
N SER A 47 -1.15 2.01 15.13
CA SER A 47 -2.46 1.97 15.80
C SER A 47 -3.66 2.01 14.85
N ARG A 48 -3.45 2.39 13.58
CA ARG A 48 -4.49 2.39 12.55
C ARG A 48 -4.86 0.99 12.06
N LEU A 49 -4.01 -0.01 12.29
CA LEU A 49 -4.27 -1.39 11.90
C LEU A 49 -4.96 -2.17 13.02
N ASN A 50 -5.93 -3.00 12.64
CA ASN A 50 -6.53 -3.96 13.56
C ASN A 50 -5.59 -5.16 13.80
N GLN A 51 -5.89 -5.95 14.84
CA GLN A 51 -5.06 -7.08 15.22
C GLN A 51 -4.91 -8.13 14.10
N GLU A 52 -5.94 -8.33 13.28
CA GLU A 52 -5.89 -9.26 12.14
C GLU A 52 -4.96 -8.76 11.03
N GLN A 53 -4.96 -7.47 10.75
CA GLN A 53 -4.07 -6.82 9.79
C GLN A 53 -2.63 -6.86 10.28
N LEU A 54 -2.38 -6.61 11.58
CA LEU A 54 -1.05 -6.73 12.17
C LEU A 54 -0.52 -8.17 12.08
N LEU A 55 -1.34 -9.17 12.43
CA LEU A 55 -0.98 -10.58 12.30
C LEU A 55 -0.72 -10.97 10.84
N TRP A 56 -1.51 -10.45 9.91
CA TRP A 56 -1.28 -10.64 8.48
C TRP A 56 0.04 -10.02 8.03
N CYS A 57 0.35 -8.78 8.45
CA CYS A 57 1.62 -8.12 8.12
C CYS A 57 2.81 -8.93 8.66
N GLN A 58 2.75 -9.41 9.90
CA GLN A 58 3.80 -10.25 10.48
C GLN A 58 3.99 -11.58 9.74
N ARG A 59 2.89 -12.22 9.31
CA ARG A 59 2.96 -13.46 8.52
C ARG A 59 3.55 -13.20 7.14
N LEU A 60 3.15 -12.12 6.49
CA LEU A 60 3.67 -11.74 5.18
C LEU A 60 5.14 -11.34 5.26
N ALA A 61 5.54 -10.57 6.27
CA ALA A 61 6.94 -10.22 6.54
C ALA A 61 7.81 -11.45 6.77
N LYS A 62 7.30 -12.50 7.41
CA LYS A 62 8.00 -13.79 7.57
C LYS A 62 8.08 -14.60 6.27
N ALA A 63 7.07 -14.50 5.42
CA ALA A 63 7.02 -15.23 4.14
C ALA A 63 7.91 -14.57 3.07
N LEU A 64 8.02 -13.24 3.11
CA LEU A 64 8.98 -12.49 2.33
C LEU A 64 10.37 -12.71 2.93
N ALA A 65 11.29 -13.31 2.17
CA ALA A 65 12.63 -13.59 2.67
C ALA A 65 13.29 -12.31 3.24
N PRO A 66 13.99 -12.39 4.38
CA PRO A 66 14.59 -11.23 5.04
C PRO A 66 15.58 -10.55 4.08
N ASP A 67 15.38 -9.27 3.80
CA ASP A 67 16.35 -8.50 3.03
C ASP A 67 17.51 -8.07 3.93
N PRO A 68 18.77 -8.39 3.59
CA PRO A 68 19.92 -7.82 4.27
C PRO A 68 20.02 -6.28 4.13
N THR A 69 19.26 -5.68 3.21
CA THR A 69 19.19 -4.24 2.92
C THR A 69 17.92 -3.58 3.45
N GLN A 70 17.27 -4.14 4.48
CA GLN A 70 16.19 -3.47 5.22
C GLN A 70 16.70 -2.12 5.77
N MET A 71 16.62 -1.08 4.95
CA MET A 71 16.76 0.30 5.37
C MET A 71 15.46 0.63 6.08
N ASN A 72 15.58 1.08 7.33
CA ASN A 72 14.46 1.64 8.08
C ASN A 72 14.05 2.94 7.38
N ILE A 73 13.08 2.84 6.48
CA ILE A 73 12.62 3.98 5.68
C ILE A 73 11.31 4.45 6.27
N ASP A 74 11.30 5.68 6.79
CA ASP A 74 10.14 6.27 7.45
C ASP A 74 8.95 6.50 6.51
N ASP A 75 9.18 6.64 5.19
CA ASP A 75 8.12 6.91 4.23
C ASP A 75 7.86 5.72 3.27
N PRO A 76 6.68 5.06 3.31
CA PRO A 76 6.36 3.94 2.42
C PRO A 76 6.32 4.31 0.93
N LEU A 77 6.30 5.60 0.58
CA LEU A 77 6.40 6.06 -0.80
C LEU A 77 7.73 5.68 -1.47
N HIS A 78 8.81 5.46 -0.71
CA HIS A 78 10.07 4.97 -1.28
C HIS A 78 9.92 3.58 -1.89
N TYR A 79 9.20 2.68 -1.21
CA TYR A 79 8.90 1.34 -1.73
C TYR A 79 7.99 1.40 -2.95
N LEU A 80 7.10 2.39 -3.01
CA LEU A 80 6.21 2.60 -4.16
C LEU A 80 6.99 3.08 -5.38
N ARG A 81 7.88 4.06 -5.19
CA ARG A 81 8.80 4.56 -6.23
C ARG A 81 9.74 3.47 -6.73
N ALA A 82 10.18 2.58 -5.86
CA ALA A 82 11.02 1.43 -6.19
C ALA A 82 10.29 0.43 -7.11
N TRP A 83 9.04 0.07 -6.75
CA TRP A 83 8.21 -0.89 -7.47
C TRP A 83 7.80 -0.42 -8.87
N VAL A 84 7.43 0.84 -9.05
CA VAL A 84 6.89 1.31 -10.33
C VAL A 84 7.99 1.80 -11.30
N ALA A 85 7.73 1.64 -12.60
CA ALA A 85 8.58 2.22 -13.63
C ALA A 85 8.60 3.76 -13.52
N PRO A 86 9.71 4.43 -13.90
CA PRO A 86 9.82 5.89 -13.81
C PRO A 86 8.71 6.65 -14.54
N ALA A 87 8.24 6.12 -15.68
CA ALA A 87 7.15 6.71 -16.45
C ALA A 87 5.81 6.69 -15.68
N ILE A 88 5.57 5.62 -14.92
CA ILE A 88 4.37 5.44 -14.10
C ILE A 88 4.45 6.33 -12.85
N TRP A 89 5.61 6.38 -12.20
CA TRP A 89 5.84 7.22 -11.01
C TRP A 89 5.47 8.70 -11.27
N ARG A 90 5.83 9.24 -12.44
CA ARG A 90 5.53 10.64 -12.81
C ARG A 90 4.05 10.99 -12.78
N ARG A 91 3.17 10.02 -13.05
CA ARG A 91 1.72 10.19 -12.98
C ARG A 91 1.22 9.95 -11.56
N LEU A 92 1.68 8.86 -10.94
CA LEU A 92 1.24 8.43 -9.62
C LEU A 92 1.58 9.46 -8.53
N ARG A 93 2.73 10.13 -8.63
CA ARG A 93 3.15 11.17 -7.70
C ARG A 93 2.16 12.34 -7.58
N LEU A 94 1.35 12.59 -8.62
CA LEU A 94 0.33 13.65 -8.60
C LEU A 94 -0.84 13.33 -7.66
N SER A 95 -0.99 12.06 -7.28
CA SER A 95 -2.01 11.60 -6.33
C SER A 95 -1.61 11.81 -4.86
N PHE A 96 -0.38 12.27 -4.60
CA PHE A 96 0.15 12.46 -3.26
C PHE A 96 0.53 13.92 -3.01
N ALA A 97 0.68 14.30 -1.74
CA ALA A 97 1.10 15.65 -1.37
C ALA A 97 2.48 15.96 -1.96
N ARG A 98 2.57 17.05 -2.75
CA ARG A 98 3.79 17.52 -3.38
C ARG A 98 5.02 17.60 -2.45
N PRO A 99 4.96 18.14 -1.21
CA PRO A 99 6.14 18.21 -0.35
C PRO A 99 6.69 16.81 -0.04
N ARG A 100 5.81 15.85 0.26
CA ARG A 100 6.18 14.47 0.56
C ARG A 100 6.87 13.78 -0.62
N VAL A 101 6.34 13.96 -1.83
CA VAL A 101 6.94 13.44 -3.06
C VAL A 101 8.34 14.00 -3.30
N LEU A 102 8.56 15.29 -3.03
CA LEU A 102 9.88 15.91 -3.25
C LEU A 102 10.94 15.36 -2.30
N GLU A 103 10.62 15.14 -1.03
CA GLU A 103 11.53 14.48 -0.08
C GLU A 103 11.91 13.07 -0.59
N VAL A 104 10.91 12.30 -1.03
CA VAL A 104 11.11 10.95 -1.57
C VAL A 104 11.96 10.96 -2.84
N GLU A 105 11.76 11.95 -3.72
CA GLU A 105 12.52 12.10 -4.97
C GLU A 105 13.98 12.50 -4.75
N ARG A 106 14.29 13.23 -3.67
CA ARG A 106 15.66 13.62 -3.29
C ARG A 106 16.52 12.44 -2.85
N GLN A 107 15.92 11.41 -2.26
CA GLN A 107 16.66 10.22 -1.84
C GLN A 107 16.95 9.28 -3.02
N PRO A 108 18.02 8.45 -2.92
CA PRO A 108 18.31 7.43 -3.93
C PRO A 108 17.12 6.47 -4.09
N LYS A 109 16.87 6.05 -5.34
CA LYS A 109 15.84 5.04 -5.61
C LYS A 109 16.31 3.70 -5.03
N LEU A 110 15.47 3.05 -4.23
CA LEU A 110 15.74 1.69 -3.78
C LEU A 110 15.75 0.75 -4.99
N MET A 111 16.70 -0.17 -5.01
CA MET A 111 16.70 -1.25 -5.97
C MET A 111 15.73 -2.32 -5.47
N ASP A 112 14.81 -2.75 -6.33
CA ASP A 112 13.97 -3.90 -6.01
C ASP A 112 14.81 -5.16 -6.09
N SER A 113 14.90 -5.89 -4.98
CA SER A 113 15.48 -7.21 -4.92
C SER A 113 14.41 -8.22 -5.37
N GLN A 114 14.54 -8.67 -6.62
CA GLN A 114 13.98 -9.94 -7.10
C GLN A 114 12.43 -10.05 -7.11
N GLY A 115 11.68 -8.97 -7.37
CA GLY A 115 10.22 -9.04 -7.48
C GLY A 115 9.49 -9.18 -6.14
N ARG A 116 10.20 -8.98 -5.04
CA ARG A 116 9.61 -8.97 -3.69
C ARG A 116 8.59 -7.85 -3.55
N LEU A 117 8.93 -6.65 -4.03
CA LEU A 117 8.01 -5.52 -3.98
C LEU A 117 6.74 -5.83 -4.77
N ASP A 118 6.84 -6.51 -5.91
CA ASP A 118 5.66 -6.86 -6.69
C ASP A 118 4.70 -7.74 -5.88
N THR A 119 5.20 -8.83 -5.29
CA THR A 119 4.38 -9.73 -4.47
C THR A 119 3.75 -9.00 -3.27
N LEU A 120 4.51 -8.13 -2.61
CA LEU A 120 4.01 -7.34 -1.48
C LEU A 120 2.91 -6.36 -1.90
N TRP A 121 3.14 -5.57 -2.95
CA TRP A 121 2.16 -4.61 -3.43
C TRP A 121 0.88 -5.31 -3.89
N GLN A 122 0.99 -6.44 -4.61
CA GLN A 122 -0.18 -7.25 -4.98
C GLN A 122 -0.96 -7.74 -3.76
N ALA A 123 -0.27 -8.28 -2.76
CA ALA A 123 -0.91 -8.80 -1.55
C ALA A 123 -1.56 -7.69 -0.70
N ALA A 124 -0.89 -6.56 -0.53
CA ALA A 124 -1.39 -5.40 0.21
C ALA A 124 -2.60 -4.76 -0.48
N LEU A 125 -2.55 -4.62 -1.82
CA LEU A 125 -3.70 -4.15 -2.59
C LEU A 125 -4.88 -5.08 -2.46
N TRP A 126 -4.68 -6.38 -2.68
CA TRP A 126 -5.74 -7.37 -2.54
C TRP A 126 -6.37 -7.27 -1.15
N ARG A 127 -5.55 -7.14 -0.10
CA ARG A 127 -6.06 -6.99 1.28
C ARG A 127 -6.87 -5.71 1.47
N ALA A 128 -6.44 -4.58 0.90
CA ALA A 128 -7.14 -3.30 1.01
C ALA A 128 -8.40 -3.20 0.14
N THR A 129 -8.46 -3.93 -0.98
CA THR A 129 -9.61 -3.93 -1.90
C THR A 129 -10.62 -5.04 -1.61
N SER A 130 -10.18 -6.16 -1.02
CA SER A 130 -11.02 -7.31 -0.69
C SER A 130 -11.54 -7.29 0.74
N ALA A 131 -10.97 -6.48 1.62
CA ALA A 131 -11.65 -6.11 2.85
C ALA A 131 -12.85 -5.24 2.46
N PRO A 132 -14.11 -5.66 2.71
CA PRO A 132 -15.18 -4.69 2.75
C PRO A 132 -14.73 -3.63 3.75
N PHE A 133 -14.86 -2.35 3.38
CA PHE A 133 -14.78 -1.25 4.32
C PHE A 133 -15.92 -1.45 5.32
N ASP A 134 -15.74 -2.32 6.30
CA ASP A 134 -16.56 -2.37 7.50
C ASP A 134 -16.03 -1.27 8.42
N ASP A 135 -16.22 -0.04 7.94
CA ASP A 135 -16.16 1.17 8.73
C ASP A 135 -17.54 1.33 9.36
N ALA A 136 -17.89 0.41 10.26
CA ALA A 136 -18.83 0.74 11.31
C ALA A 136 -18.01 1.45 12.39
N PRO A 137 -18.14 2.78 12.58
CA PRO A 137 -17.51 3.44 13.72
C PRO A 137 -17.98 2.71 14.97
N HIS A 138 -17.04 2.25 15.79
CA HIS A 138 -17.31 1.68 17.10
C HIS A 138 -18.24 2.62 17.87
N ALA A 139 -19.53 2.32 17.87
CA ALA A 139 -20.47 2.95 18.78
C ALA A 139 -19.99 2.66 20.21
N PRO A 140 -19.98 3.66 21.11
CA PRO A 140 -19.69 3.41 22.51
C PRO A 140 -20.60 2.31 22.99
N ARG A 141 -20.00 1.28 23.59
CA ARG A 141 -20.69 0.12 24.14
C ARG A 141 -21.63 0.64 25.24
N GLU A 142 -22.88 0.89 24.87
CA GLU A 142 -23.93 1.32 25.79
C GLU A 142 -24.16 0.13 26.73
N ASN A 143 -23.66 0.26 27.95
CA ASN A 143 -23.87 -0.70 29.02
C ASN A 143 -25.36 -0.73 29.35
N SER A 144 -26.10 -1.63 28.70
CA SER A 144 -27.44 -2.02 29.13
C SER A 144 -27.33 -2.83 30.43
N SER A 145 -27.10 -2.14 31.54
CA SER A 145 -27.43 -2.64 32.88
C SER A 145 -28.94 -2.63 33.01
N HIS A 146 -29.58 -3.66 32.46
CA HIS A 146 -31.00 -3.94 32.67
C HIS A 146 -31.18 -4.36 34.14
N VAL A 147 -31.40 -3.37 35.02
CA VAL A 147 -31.92 -3.61 36.37
C VAL A 147 -33.40 -3.94 36.22
N LEU A 148 -33.74 -5.22 36.29
CA LEU A 148 -35.09 -5.65 36.64
C LEU A 148 -35.06 -6.00 38.13
N ARG A 149 -35.68 -5.16 38.97
CA ARG A 149 -36.19 -5.60 40.27
C ARG A 149 -37.66 -5.18 40.40
N PRO A 150 -38.55 -6.12 40.76
CA PRO A 150 -40.00 -5.93 40.74
C PRO A 150 -40.49 -5.03 41.88
N HIS A 151 -41.65 -4.44 41.59
CA HIS A 151 -42.48 -3.52 42.36
C HIS A 151 -43.13 -4.20 43.58
N ASP A 152 -43.44 -3.39 44.62
CA ASP A 152 -44.11 -3.68 45.91
C ASP A 152 -44.92 -4.97 46.07
#